data_AF-A0A3D6BKE5-F1
#
_entry.id   AF-A0A3D6BKE5-F1
#
_cell.length_a   1.000
_cell.length_b   1.000
_cell.length_c   1.000
_cell.angle_alpha   90.00
_cell.angle_beta   90.00
_cell.angle_gamma   90.00
#
_symmetry.space_group_name_H-M   'P 1'
#
loop_
_entity.id
_entity.type
_entity.pdbx_description
1 polymer ?
#
loop_
_entity_poly.entity_id
_entity_poly.type
_entity_poly.pdbx_seq_one_letter_code
_entity_poly.pdbx_strand_id
1 'polypeptide(L)'
;MSKPKYITLVILSLLFSVAWLLGLYVSLGLSGFSTERRMWLFIPSLLCLIPSWFIDKRLKKESYKIKPQISIGFCLFLSFFGLALVYGLPYILPYIKS
;
A
#
# COMPACT_ATOMS: atom_id res chain seq x y z
N MET A 1 -5.41 -26.28 -1.72
CA MET A 1 -6.62 -25.51 -1.35
C MET A 1 -7.83 -26.06 -2.10
N SER A 2 -9.03 -25.94 -1.54
CA SER A 2 -10.25 -26.02 -2.37
C SER A 2 -10.37 -24.74 -3.21
N LYS A 3 -10.85 -24.86 -4.46
CA LYS A 3 -11.12 -23.73 -5.37
C LYS A 3 -11.82 -22.52 -4.70
N PRO A 4 -12.88 -22.69 -3.88
CA PRO A 4 -13.53 -21.56 -3.22
C PRO A 4 -12.62 -20.82 -2.24
N LYS A 5 -11.83 -21.55 -1.43
CA LYS A 5 -10.89 -20.93 -0.47
C LYS A 5 -9.81 -20.10 -1.19
N TYR A 6 -9.35 -20.56 -2.34
CA TYR A 6 -8.39 -19.81 -3.16
C TYR A 6 -8.99 -18.48 -3.66
N ILE A 7 -10.21 -18.53 -4.22
CA ILE A 7 -10.90 -17.33 -4.72
C ILE A 7 -11.12 -16.32 -3.59
N THR A 8 -11.56 -16.77 -2.41
CA THR A 8 -11.71 -15.90 -1.23
C THR A 8 -10.42 -15.21 -0.85
N LEU A 9 -9.29 -15.93 -0.84
CA LEU A 9 -7.99 -15.34 -0.55
C LEU A 9 -7.55 -14.31 -1.59
N VAL A 10 -7.79 -14.59 -2.88
CA VAL A 10 -7.48 -13.63 -3.96
C VAL A 10 -8.29 -12.35 -3.78
N ILE A 11 -9.60 -12.46 -3.55
CA ILE A 11 -10.48 -11.31 -3.31
C ILE A 11 -10.02 -10.52 -2.08
N LEU A 12 -9.69 -11.21 -0.99
CA LEU A 12 -9.24 -10.59 0.24
C LEU A 12 -7.90 -9.83 0.06
N SER A 13 -6.95 -10.42 -0.66
CA SER A 13 -5.69 -9.74 -1.01
C SER A 13 -5.91 -8.51 -1.88
N LEU A 14 -6.88 -8.58 -2.81
CA LEU A 14 -7.25 -7.47 -3.66
C LEU A 14 -7.85 -6.31 -2.85
N LEU A 15 -8.77 -6.62 -1.93
CA LEU A 15 -9.36 -5.65 -1.00
C LEU A 15 -8.31 -4.93 -0.17
N PHE A 16 -7.34 -5.65 0.38
CA PHE A 16 -6.24 -5.04 1.13
C PHE A 16 -5.35 -4.15 0.26
N SER A 17 -5.12 -4.53 -0.99
CA SER A 17 -4.34 -3.71 -1.95
C SER A 17 -5.07 -2.42 -2.30
N VAL A 18 -6.39 -2.48 -2.50
CA VAL A 18 -7.23 -1.30 -2.76
C VAL A 18 -7.28 -0.39 -1.54
N ALA A 19 -7.44 -0.95 -0.34
CA ALA A 19 -7.40 -0.19 0.92
C ALA A 19 -6.05 0.51 1.14
N TRP A 20 -4.96 -0.17 0.83
CA TRP A 20 -3.62 0.44 0.83
C TRP A 20 -3.51 1.60 -0.17
N LEU A 21 -3.97 1.40 -1.41
CA LEU A 21 -3.92 2.43 -2.46
C LEU A 21 -4.73 3.68 -2.08
N LEU A 22 -5.92 3.49 -1.50
CA LEU A 22 -6.77 4.56 -0.98
C LEU A 22 -6.10 5.32 0.17
N GLY A 23 -5.49 4.61 1.11
CA GLY A 23 -4.75 5.23 2.20
C GLY A 23 -3.55 6.03 1.69
N LEU A 24 -2.83 5.51 0.71
CA LEU A 24 -1.72 6.20 0.05
C LEU A 24 -2.20 7.45 -0.70
N TYR A 25 -3.31 7.37 -1.44
CA TYR A 25 -3.94 8.51 -2.11
C TYR A 25 -4.29 9.64 -1.13
N VAL A 26 -4.92 9.30 -0.01
CA VAL A 26 -5.27 10.27 1.04
C VAL A 26 -4.01 10.86 1.67
N SER A 27 -3.01 10.03 1.95
CA SER A 27 -1.75 10.43 2.58
C SER A 27 -0.91 11.35 1.71
N LEU A 28 -0.98 11.19 0.39
CA LEU A 28 -0.32 12.07 -0.56
C LEU A 28 -0.94 13.49 -0.62
N GLY A 29 -2.05 13.71 0.09
CA GLY A 29 -2.71 15.01 0.09
C GLY A 29 -3.50 15.32 -1.16
N LEU A 30 -3.79 14.30 -1.98
CA LEU A 30 -4.75 14.36 -3.09
C LEU A 30 -6.20 14.47 -2.59
N SER A 31 -6.39 14.43 -1.28
CA SER A 31 -7.65 14.72 -0.59
C SER A 31 -7.53 16.03 0.19
N GLY A 32 -8.62 16.78 0.31
CA GLY A 32 -8.70 18.02 1.08
C GLY A 32 -8.59 17.85 2.61
N PHE A 33 -8.17 16.69 3.13
CA PHE A 33 -8.03 16.43 4.56
C PHE A 33 -6.84 17.17 5.19
N SER A 34 -6.91 17.48 6.49
CA SER A 34 -5.80 18.04 7.27
C SER A 34 -4.59 17.09 7.33
N THR A 35 -3.38 17.67 7.32
CA THR A 35 -2.08 16.99 7.34
C THR A 35 -1.94 15.97 8.46
N GLU A 36 -2.48 16.24 9.65
CA GLU A 36 -2.46 15.32 10.79
C GLU A 36 -3.32 14.07 10.52
N ARG A 37 -4.52 14.26 9.97
CA ARG A 37 -5.42 13.13 9.63
C ARG A 37 -4.87 12.27 8.49
N ARG A 38 -4.12 12.88 7.56
CA ARG A 38 -3.43 12.16 6.48
C ARG A 38 -2.41 11.16 7.03
N MET A 39 -1.59 11.57 8.01
CA MET A 39 -0.60 10.71 8.65
C MET A 39 -1.24 9.55 9.43
N TRP A 40 -2.34 9.82 10.13
CA TRP A 40 -3.10 8.81 10.85
C TRP A 40 -3.74 7.74 9.95
N LEU A 41 -4.08 8.09 8.70
CA LEU A 41 -4.62 7.13 7.72
C LEU A 41 -3.53 6.35 6.98
N PHE A 42 -2.30 6.88 6.96
CA PHE A 42 -1.16 6.20 6.35
C PHE A 42 -0.76 4.93 7.13
N ILE A 43 -0.70 5.00 8.45
CA ILE A 43 -0.31 3.87 9.32
C ILE A 43 -1.20 2.62 9.11
N PRO A 44 -2.54 2.71 9.18
CA PRO A 44 -3.41 1.56 8.92
C PRO A 44 -3.35 1.08 7.46
N SER A 45 -3.05 1.97 6.51
CA SER A 45 -2.86 1.58 5.10
C SER A 45 -1.61 0.72 4.88
N LEU A 46 -0.50 1.04 5.57
CA LEU A 46 0.70 0.21 5.62
C LEU A 46 0.43 -1.13 6.29
N LEU A 47 -0.37 -1.14 7.36
CA LEU A 47 -0.78 -2.37 8.03
C LEU A 47 -1.55 -3.31 7.11
N CYS A 48 -2.28 -2.81 6.11
CA CYS A 48 -2.97 -3.65 5.10
C CYS A 48 -2.02 -4.43 4.19
N LEU A 49 -0.75 -3.99 4.05
CA LEU A 49 0.25 -4.73 3.26
C LEU A 49 0.70 -6.02 3.94
N ILE A 50 0.70 -6.08 5.28
CA ILE A 50 1.12 -7.27 6.04
C ILE A 50 0.22 -8.50 5.76
N PRO A 51 -1.13 -8.42 5.92
CA PRO A 51 -2.00 -9.53 5.60
C PRO A 51 -2.05 -9.81 4.10
N SER A 52 -1.98 -8.81 3.23
CA SER A 52 -1.89 -9.02 1.77
C SER A 52 -0.65 -9.83 1.39
N TRP A 53 0.52 -9.50 1.96
CA TRP A 53 1.76 -10.25 1.75
C TRP A 53 1.68 -11.68 2.27
N PHE A 54 1.08 -11.88 3.44
CA PHE A 54 0.90 -13.20 4.01
C PHE A 54 0.02 -14.09 3.11
N ILE A 55 -1.03 -13.50 2.53
CA ILE A 55 -1.90 -14.16 1.56
C ILE A 55 -1.12 -14.45 0.25
N ASP A 56 -0.37 -13.51 -0.32
CA ASP A 56 0.45 -13.75 -1.53
C ASP A 56 1.46 -14.88 -1.31
N LYS A 57 2.12 -14.94 -0.14
CA LYS A 57 3.03 -16.04 0.20
C LYS A 57 2.33 -17.40 0.27
N ARG A 58 1.11 -17.44 0.81
CA ARG A 58 0.29 -18.67 0.85
C ARG A 58 -0.15 -19.07 -0.54
N LEU A 59 -0.57 -18.11 -1.36
CA LEU A 59 -0.97 -18.33 -2.75
C LEU A 59 0.20 -18.77 -3.64
N LYS A 60 1.41 -18.25 -3.45
CA LYS A 60 2.61 -18.68 -4.22
C LYS A 60 3.04 -20.12 -3.94
N LYS A 61 2.81 -20.62 -2.72
CA LYS A 61 3.10 -22.02 -2.39
C LYS A 61 2.19 -22.99 -3.12
N GLU A 62 1.01 -22.54 -3.50
CA GLU A 62 0.09 -23.35 -4.27
C GLU A 62 0.19 -22.92 -5.74
N SER A 63 0.64 -23.84 -6.60
CA SER A 63 1.01 -23.59 -8.00
C SER A 63 -0.20 -23.28 -8.92
N TYR A 64 -1.05 -22.33 -8.53
CA TYR A 64 -2.18 -21.86 -9.29
C TYR A 64 -1.73 -20.78 -10.29
N LYS A 65 -2.30 -20.81 -11.51
CA LYS A 65 -1.88 -19.96 -12.64
C LYS A 65 -1.99 -18.45 -12.40
N ILE A 66 -2.83 -18.00 -11.47
CA ILE A 66 -3.06 -16.58 -11.20
C ILE A 66 -2.15 -16.15 -10.05
N LYS A 67 -1.07 -15.45 -10.40
CA LYS A 67 -0.22 -14.75 -9.43
C LYS A 67 -0.64 -13.28 -9.41
N PRO A 68 -1.28 -12.78 -8.34
CA PRO A 68 -1.43 -11.35 -8.14
C PRO A 68 -0.06 -10.77 -7.77
N GLN A 69 0.89 -10.75 -8.70
CA GLN A 69 2.28 -10.44 -8.41
C GLN A 69 2.51 -8.93 -8.45
N ILE A 70 1.94 -8.20 -7.49
CA ILE A 70 2.45 -6.89 -7.12
C ILE A 70 3.53 -7.15 -6.06
N SER A 71 4.77 -6.79 -6.36
CA SER A 71 5.87 -6.99 -5.41
C SER A 71 5.61 -6.15 -4.16
N ILE A 72 5.60 -6.77 -2.98
CA ILE A 72 5.46 -6.05 -1.71
C ILE A 72 6.50 -4.92 -1.58
N GLY A 73 7.69 -5.14 -2.14
CA GLY A 73 8.75 -4.13 -2.20
C GLY A 73 8.37 -2.92 -3.03
N PHE A 74 7.59 -3.11 -4.11
CA PHE A 74 7.07 -2.00 -4.91
C PHE A 74 6.02 -1.19 -4.16
N CYS A 75 5.12 -1.86 -3.41
CA CYS A 75 4.16 -1.17 -2.55
C CYS A 75 4.86 -0.36 -1.45
N LEU A 76 5.84 -0.96 -0.76
CA LEU A 76 6.61 -0.26 0.26
C LEU A 76 7.39 0.92 -0.34
N PHE A 77 8.04 0.73 -1.49
CA PHE A 77 8.74 1.79 -2.19
C PHE A 77 7.81 2.97 -2.51
N LEU A 78 6.64 2.72 -3.11
CA LEU A 78 5.66 3.76 -3.40
C LEU A 78 5.17 4.48 -2.15
N SER A 79 4.93 3.74 -1.06
CA SER A 79 4.51 4.32 0.23
C SER A 79 5.57 5.27 0.80
N PHE A 80 6.83 4.84 0.88
CA PHE A 80 7.90 5.67 1.44
C PHE A 80 8.30 6.80 0.49
N PHE A 81 8.34 6.55 -0.81
CA PHE A 81 8.62 7.57 -1.82
C PHE A 81 7.54 8.67 -1.80
N GLY A 82 6.27 8.28 -1.72
CA GLY A 82 5.16 9.22 -1.59
C GLY A 82 5.25 10.09 -0.34
N LEU A 83 5.58 9.49 0.81
CA LEU A 83 5.85 10.24 2.03
C LEU A 83 7.01 11.24 1.86
N ALA A 84 8.14 10.78 1.32
CA ALA A 84 9.30 11.62 1.11
C ALA A 84 9.00 12.80 0.17
N LEU A 85 8.18 12.57 -0.85
CA LEU A 85 7.80 13.61 -1.81
C LEU A 85 6.83 14.62 -1.21
N VAL A 86 5.85 14.19 -0.41
CA VAL A 86 4.83 15.07 0.16
C VAL A 86 5.28 15.77 1.43
N TYR A 87 6.10 15.11 2.25
CA TYR A 87 6.54 15.64 3.55
C TYR A 87 8.01 16.08 3.55
N GLY A 88 8.88 15.41 2.79
CA GLY A 88 10.30 15.76 2.72
C GLY A 88 10.61 16.87 1.71
N LEU A 89 10.04 16.82 0.50
CA LEU A 89 10.32 17.79 -0.56
C LEU A 89 9.99 19.25 -0.17
N PRO A 90 8.86 19.56 0.50
CA PRO A 90 8.56 20.94 0.92
C PRO A 90 9.54 21.49 1.95
N TYR A 91 10.23 20.63 2.71
CA TYR A 91 11.26 21.01 3.67
C TYR A 91 12.63 21.24 3.00
N ILE A 92 12.89 20.57 1.88
CA ILE A 92 14.17 20.65 1.16
C ILE A 92 14.16 21.77 0.10
N LEU A 93 13.00 22.03 -0.52
CA LEU A 93 12.81 23.11 -1.51
C LEU A 93 13.29 24.51 -1.06
N PRO A 94 13.07 24.95 0.19
CA PRO A 94 13.58 26.23 0.69
C PRO A 94 15.11 26.28 0.76
N TYR A 95 15.76 25.15 1.03
CA TYR A 95 17.22 25.04 1.16
C TYR A 95 17.96 25.02 -0.18
N ILE A 96 17.31 24.54 -1.25
CA ILE A 96 17.90 24.50 -2.60
C ILE A 96 17.81 25.87 -3.29
N LYS A 97 16.87 26.71 -2.86
CA LYS A 97 16.59 28.02 -3.46
C LYS A 97 17.34 29.18 -2.80
N SER A 98 18.09 28.92 -1.72
CA SER A 98 18.99 29.86 -1.04
C SER A 98 20.42 29.71 -1.54
#